data_AF-A0A955V430-F1
#
_entry.id   AF-A0A955V430-F1
#
_cell.length_a   1.000
_cell.length_b   1.000
_cell.length_c   1.000
_cell.angle_alpha   90.00
_cell.angle_beta   90.00
_cell.angle_gamma   90.00
#
_symmetry.space_group_name_H-M   'P 1'
#
loop_
_entity.id
_entity.type
_entity.pdbx_description
1 polymer ?
#
loop_
_entity_poly.entity_id
_entity_poly.type
_entity_poly.pdbx_seq_one_letter_code
_entity_poly.pdbx_strand_id
1 'polypeptide(L)'
;MSLRIAHVSDVHVLDLTGTKPWRFLNKRITGLANLMGARKAAHPHSMLEQIVRELEGDDVDHVIISGDLSNLALESELSRARELVKPLGGFDRVSVVPGNHDVYTRGAQRSRRFERFFGDLMWRGGEAQAYPWFKDLGPVKL
;
A
#
# COMPACT_ATOMS: atom_id res chain seq x y z
N MET A 1 6.68 -18.54 23.28
CA MET A 1 7.20 -17.69 22.19
C MET A 1 6.33 -16.46 22.09
N SER A 2 6.94 -15.28 21.89
CA SER A 2 6.24 -14.01 21.68
C SER A 2 6.08 -13.75 20.19
N LEU A 3 4.89 -13.34 19.74
CA LEU A 3 4.68 -12.89 18.37
C LEU A 3 5.12 -11.42 18.22
N ARG A 4 6.00 -11.13 17.25
CA ARG A 4 6.51 -9.79 16.92
C ARG A 4 5.91 -9.30 15.62
N ILE A 5 5.19 -8.18 15.70
CA ILE A 5 4.50 -7.58 14.55
C ILE A 5 5.06 -6.19 14.29
N ALA A 6 5.46 -5.94 13.04
CA ALA A 6 5.76 -4.60 12.57
C ALA A 6 4.51 -3.98 11.92
N HIS A 7 4.27 -2.70 12.19
CA HIS A 7 3.13 -1.97 11.64
C HIS A 7 3.61 -0.72 10.89
N VAL A 8 3.22 -0.61 9.62
CA VAL A 8 3.60 0.45 8.69
C VAL A 8 2.32 1.06 8.10
N SER A 9 2.28 2.38 7.93
CA SER A 9 1.13 3.10 7.37
C SER A 9 1.59 4.37 6.66
N ASP A 10 0.71 4.95 5.83
CA ASP A 10 0.85 6.31 5.28
C ASP A 10 2.17 6.55 4.51
N VAL A 11 2.64 5.52 3.81
CA VAL A 11 3.94 5.57 3.10
C VAL A 11 3.89 6.49 1.87
N HIS A 12 2.71 6.67 1.27
CA HIS A 12 2.45 7.61 0.19
C HIS A 12 3.50 7.55 -0.94
N VAL A 13 3.60 6.40 -1.60
CA VAL A 13 4.42 6.25 -2.81
C VAL A 13 3.87 7.14 -3.91
N LEU A 14 4.75 7.97 -4.47
CA LEU A 14 4.46 8.82 -5.62
C LEU A 14 5.20 8.32 -6.86
N ASP A 15 4.46 7.88 -7.86
CA ASP A 15 5.01 7.58 -9.18
C ASP A 15 4.06 8.11 -10.25
N LEU A 16 4.52 9.12 -10.99
CA LEU A 16 3.75 9.77 -12.05
C LEU A 16 4.13 9.27 -13.45
N THR A 17 4.99 8.24 -13.55
CA THR A 17 5.48 7.70 -14.82
C THR A 17 4.31 7.30 -15.72
N GLY A 18 4.34 7.72 -16.98
CA GLY A 18 3.30 7.41 -17.97
C GLY A 18 1.92 8.01 -17.69
N THR A 19 1.78 8.86 -16.66
CA THR A 19 0.46 9.41 -16.30
C THR A 19 0.10 10.57 -17.21
N LYS A 20 -1.00 10.39 -17.94
CA LYS A 20 -1.48 11.38 -18.90
C LYS A 20 -2.20 12.55 -18.19
N PRO A 21 -2.08 13.81 -18.67
CA PRO A 21 -2.59 14.99 -17.95
C PRO A 21 -4.09 14.94 -17.59
N TRP A 22 -4.91 14.29 -18.40
CA TRP A 22 -6.35 14.17 -18.12
C TRP A 22 -6.69 13.28 -16.92
N ARG A 23 -5.76 12.42 -16.46
CA ARG A 23 -5.95 11.60 -15.25
C ARG A 23 -5.98 12.45 -13.98
N PHE A 24 -5.57 13.71 -14.07
CA PHE A 24 -5.63 14.69 -13.00
C PHE A 24 -6.91 15.53 -13.01
N LEU A 25 -7.71 15.55 -14.10
CA LEU A 25 -8.93 16.37 -14.27
C LEU A 25 -10.14 15.97 -13.37
N ASN A 26 -9.89 15.38 -12.20
CA ASN A 26 -10.89 14.99 -11.21
C ASN A 26 -10.43 15.43 -9.79
N LYS A 27 -10.95 14.81 -8.72
CA LYS A 27 -10.52 15.07 -7.33
C LYS A 27 -9.00 14.98 -7.10
N ARG A 28 -8.23 14.42 -8.05
CA ARG A 28 -6.76 14.40 -8.03
C ARG A 28 -6.10 15.76 -8.25
N ILE A 29 -6.80 16.80 -8.74
CA ILE A 29 -6.26 18.17 -8.85
C ILE A 29 -5.86 18.72 -7.47
N THR A 30 -6.70 18.57 -6.44
CA THR A 30 -6.39 19.07 -5.09
C THR A 30 -5.24 18.29 -4.45
N GLY A 31 -5.20 16.97 -4.69
CA GLY A 31 -4.08 16.12 -4.30
C GLY A 31 -2.78 16.58 -4.95
N LEU A 32 -2.78 16.82 -6.27
CA LEU A 32 -1.61 17.28 -7.01
C LEU A 32 -1.14 18.67 -6.56
N ALA A 33 -2.05 19.59 -6.24
CA ALA A 33 -1.72 20.92 -5.73
C ALA A 33 -1.02 20.87 -4.36
N ASN A 34 -1.51 20.04 -3.43
CA ASN A 34 -0.83 19.79 -2.15
C ASN A 34 0.54 19.12 -2.37
N LEU A 35 0.60 18.17 -3.31
CA LEU A 35 1.83 17.45 -3.64
C LEU A 35 2.93 18.37 -4.21
N MET A 36 2.53 19.35 -5.03
CA MET A 36 3.45 20.34 -5.59
C MET A 36 4.04 21.25 -4.51
N GLY A 37 3.30 21.54 -3.43
CA GLY A 37 3.80 22.26 -2.26
C GLY A 37 4.73 21.43 -1.37
N ALA A 38 4.43 20.15 -1.17
CA ALA A 38 5.20 19.24 -0.31
C ALA A 38 6.47 18.65 -0.98
N ARG A 39 6.56 18.70 -2.33
CA ARG A 39 7.67 18.18 -3.14
C ARG A 39 9.05 18.74 -2.79
N LYS A 40 9.14 19.83 -2.03
CA LYS A 40 10.42 20.38 -1.58
C LYS A 40 11.10 19.52 -0.50
N ALA A 41 10.43 18.53 0.09
CA ALA A 41 10.92 17.85 1.30
C ALA A 41 10.84 16.30 1.34
N ALA A 42 10.14 15.61 0.44
CA ALA A 42 9.89 14.17 0.61
C ALA A 42 10.58 13.30 -0.44
N HIS A 43 11.38 12.33 0.03
CA HIS A 43 11.82 11.15 -0.73
C HIS A 43 11.09 9.89 -0.17
N PRO A 44 9.78 9.70 -0.44
CA PRO A 44 9.01 8.63 0.20
C PRO A 44 9.52 7.23 -0.17
N HIS A 45 10.06 7.08 -1.39
CA HIS A 45 10.53 5.79 -1.89
C HIS A 45 11.75 5.30 -1.12
N SER A 46 12.75 6.15 -0.92
CA SER A 46 13.97 5.75 -0.21
C SER A 46 13.70 5.43 1.26
N MET A 47 12.70 6.07 1.87
CA MET A 47 12.27 5.76 3.22
C MET A 47 11.59 4.39 3.28
N LEU A 48 10.64 4.12 2.38
CA LEU A 48 10.00 2.80 2.31
C LEU A 48 11.02 1.69 1.98
N GLU A 49 11.98 1.94 1.09
CA GLU A 49 13.08 1.00 0.81
C GLU A 49 13.91 0.70 2.06
N GLN A 50 14.20 1.70 2.90
CA GLN A 50 14.92 1.49 4.15
C GLN A 50 14.10 0.68 5.15
N ILE A 51 12.83 1.04 5.35
CA ILE A 51 11.90 0.30 6.23
C ILE A 51 11.82 -1.17 5.79
N VAL A 52 11.66 -1.41 4.49
CA VAL A 52 11.58 -2.79 3.96
C VAL A 52 12.86 -3.56 4.20
N ARG A 53 14.03 -2.95 3.98
CA ARG A 53 15.32 -3.61 4.22
C ARG A 53 15.53 -3.98 5.68
N GLU A 54 15.15 -3.09 6.61
CA GLU A 54 15.23 -3.38 8.04
C GLU A 54 14.27 -4.52 8.43
N LEU A 55 13.03 -4.47 7.96
CA LEU A 55 12.02 -5.50 8.24
C LEU A 55 12.27 -6.84 7.53
N GLU A 56 13.11 -6.88 6.50
CA GLU A 56 13.56 -8.13 5.85
C GLU A 56 14.60 -8.86 6.72
N GLY A 57 15.46 -8.12 7.43
CA GLY A 57 16.53 -8.67 8.26
C GLY A 57 16.19 -8.85 9.74
N ASP A 58 15.13 -8.21 10.23
CA ASP A 58 14.72 -8.27 11.64
C ASP A 58 13.92 -9.54 12.02
N ASP A 59 13.95 -9.87 13.31
CA ASP A 59 13.15 -10.94 13.94
C ASP A 59 11.68 -10.51 14.09
N VAL A 60 11.03 -10.25 12.95
CA VAL A 60 9.61 -9.88 12.82
C VAL A 60 8.85 -11.03 12.17
N ASP A 61 7.85 -11.55 12.88
CA ASP A 61 7.01 -12.66 12.46
C ASP A 61 5.97 -12.23 11.40
N HIS A 62 5.45 -11.00 11.52
CA HIS A 62 4.42 -10.49 10.61
C HIS A 62 4.51 -8.97 10.40
N VAL A 63 4.18 -8.50 9.20
CA VAL A 63 4.12 -7.09 8.85
C VAL A 63 2.70 -6.70 8.49
N ILE A 64 2.20 -5.63 9.08
CA ILE A 64 0.89 -5.03 8.77
C ILE A 64 1.13 -3.71 8.04
N ILE A 65 0.48 -3.54 6.90
CA ILE A 65 0.46 -2.29 6.15
C ILE A 65 -0.98 -1.77 6.11
N SER A 66 -1.29 -0.74 6.90
CA SER A 66 -2.67 -0.32 7.18
C SER A 66 -3.22 0.79 6.28
N GLY A 67 -2.56 1.05 5.16
CA GLY A 67 -3.11 1.86 4.08
C GLY A 67 -2.21 2.99 3.61
N ASP A 68 -2.79 3.78 2.70
CA ASP A 68 -2.20 4.95 2.08
C ASP A 68 -0.83 4.68 1.46
N LEU A 69 -0.77 3.56 0.71
CA LEU A 69 0.41 3.17 -0.05
C LEU A 69 0.65 4.08 -1.25
N SER A 70 -0.41 4.65 -1.83
CA SER A 70 -0.36 5.58 -2.96
C SER A 70 -0.80 6.98 -2.55
N ASN A 71 -0.45 8.00 -3.34
CA ASN A 71 -0.98 9.36 -3.12
C ASN A 71 -2.30 9.59 -3.85
N LEU A 72 -2.42 9.07 -5.07
CA LEU A 72 -3.49 9.42 -6.01
C LEU A 72 -4.24 8.19 -6.55
N ALA A 73 -4.02 7.00 -5.99
CA ALA A 73 -4.54 5.73 -6.51
C ALA A 73 -4.18 5.49 -7.99
N LEU A 74 -2.98 5.91 -8.41
CA LEU A 74 -2.48 5.62 -9.76
C LEU A 74 -1.97 4.18 -9.85
N GLU A 75 -2.02 3.62 -11.05
CA GLU A 75 -1.53 2.25 -11.29
C GLU A 75 0.00 2.19 -11.17
N SER A 76 0.70 3.23 -11.62
CA SER A 76 2.14 3.41 -11.40
C SER A 76 2.50 3.43 -9.92
N GLU A 77 1.77 4.21 -9.11
CA GLU A 77 1.98 4.29 -7.66
C GLU A 77 1.78 2.93 -6.99
N LEU A 78 0.67 2.25 -7.28
CA LEU A 78 0.37 0.95 -6.67
C LEU A 78 1.31 -0.15 -7.15
N SER A 79 1.71 -0.12 -8.43
CA SER A 79 2.74 -1.02 -8.97
C SER A 79 4.07 -0.81 -8.25
N ARG A 80 4.49 0.46 -8.12
CA ARG A 80 5.75 0.80 -7.44
C ARG A 80 5.71 0.43 -5.96
N ALA A 81 4.61 0.70 -5.27
CA ALA A 81 4.42 0.28 -3.89
C ALA A 81 4.49 -1.25 -3.76
N ARG A 82 3.86 -1.99 -4.67
CA ARG A 82 3.91 -3.46 -4.67
C ARG A 82 5.33 -4.00 -4.87
N GLU A 83 6.10 -3.40 -5.76
CA GLU A 83 7.52 -3.73 -5.97
C GLU A 83 8.34 -3.49 -4.69
N LEU A 84 8.15 -2.34 -4.05
CA LEU A 84 8.88 -1.95 -2.85
C LEU A 84 8.62 -2.89 -1.68
N VAL A 85 7.37 -3.34 -1.47
CA VAL A 85 7.02 -4.24 -0.35
C VAL A 85 7.21 -5.72 -0.68
N LYS A 86 7.55 -6.07 -1.93
CA LYS A 86 7.74 -7.46 -2.36
C LYS A 86 8.76 -8.24 -1.51
N PRO A 87 9.90 -7.66 -1.07
CA PRO A 87 10.86 -8.38 -0.22
C PRO A 87 10.30 -8.80 1.14
N LEU A 88 9.25 -8.13 1.64
CA LEU A 88 8.64 -8.49 2.94
C LEU A 88 7.97 -9.88 2.93
N GLY A 89 7.68 -10.44 1.75
CA GLY A 89 7.13 -11.77 1.59
C GLY A 89 5.69 -11.78 1.05
N GLY A 90 5.03 -12.91 1.24
CA GLY A 90 3.66 -13.17 0.76
C GLY A 90 2.60 -13.09 1.85
N PHE A 91 1.42 -13.65 1.55
CA PHE A 91 0.25 -13.66 2.42
C PHE A 91 0.54 -14.08 3.87
N ASP A 92 1.36 -15.10 4.11
CA ASP A 92 1.58 -15.61 5.47
C ASP A 92 2.42 -14.65 6.33
N ARG A 93 3.19 -13.73 5.73
CA ARG A 93 4.04 -12.75 6.44
C ARG A 93 3.55 -11.31 6.37
N VAL A 94 2.73 -10.96 5.38
CA VAL A 94 2.28 -9.58 5.15
C VAL A 94 0.77 -9.51 5.12
N SER A 95 0.19 -8.60 5.91
CA SER A 95 -1.20 -8.18 5.82
C SER A 95 -1.27 -6.75 5.34
N VAL A 96 -2.19 -6.47 4.42
CA VAL A 96 -2.36 -5.14 3.87
C VAL A 96 -3.84 -4.81 3.73
N VAL A 97 -4.20 -3.56 3.96
CA VAL A 97 -5.52 -3.01 3.65
C VAL A 97 -5.37 -1.66 2.96
N PRO A 98 -6.31 -1.28 2.07
CA PRO A 98 -6.25 0.04 1.43
C PRO A 98 -6.58 1.16 2.41
N GLY A 99 -5.87 2.27 2.28
CA GLY A 99 -6.27 3.54 2.91
C GLY A 99 -7.18 4.38 2.00
N ASN A 100 -7.55 5.58 2.44
CA ASN A 100 -8.41 6.45 1.64
C ASN A 100 -7.74 6.96 0.37
N HIS A 101 -6.42 7.15 0.35
CA HIS A 101 -5.69 7.58 -0.84
C HIS A 101 -5.59 6.48 -1.90
N ASP A 102 -5.61 5.22 -1.49
CA ASP A 102 -5.53 4.04 -2.37
C ASP A 102 -6.82 3.79 -3.15
N VAL A 103 -7.95 4.19 -2.59
CA VAL A 103 -9.29 4.08 -3.20
C VAL A 103 -9.93 5.44 -3.43
N TYR A 104 -9.13 6.52 -3.46
CA TYR A 104 -9.56 7.92 -3.44
C TYR A 104 -10.51 8.35 -4.57
N THR A 105 -10.52 7.60 -5.68
CA THR A 105 -11.38 7.89 -6.84
C THR A 105 -12.45 6.83 -7.03
N ARG A 106 -13.66 7.25 -7.46
CA ARG A 106 -14.73 6.32 -7.86
C ARG A 106 -14.24 5.29 -8.89
N GLY A 107 -13.34 5.70 -9.79
CA GLY A 107 -12.73 4.80 -10.76
C GLY A 107 -11.81 3.76 -10.11
N ALA A 108 -11.03 4.13 -9.10
CA ALA A 108 -10.21 3.17 -8.33
C ALA A 108 -11.08 2.15 -7.60
N GLN A 109 -12.14 2.61 -6.93
CA GLN A 109 -13.10 1.77 -6.21
C GLN A 109 -13.81 0.80 -7.15
N ARG A 110 -14.44 1.32 -8.22
CA ARG A 110 -15.18 0.49 -9.18
C ARG A 110 -14.32 -0.57 -9.86
N SER A 111 -13.06 -0.23 -10.14
CA SER A 111 -12.14 -1.15 -10.78
C SER A 111 -11.37 -2.05 -9.80
N ARG A 112 -11.67 -1.96 -8.49
CA ARG A 112 -10.96 -2.64 -7.39
C ARG A 112 -9.44 -2.54 -7.55
N ARG A 113 -8.97 -1.31 -7.86
CA ARG A 113 -7.62 -1.12 -8.38
C ARG A 113 -6.58 -1.60 -7.38
N PHE A 114 -6.75 -1.28 -6.10
CA PHE A 114 -5.85 -1.70 -5.05
C PHE A 114 -5.75 -3.23 -4.98
N GLU A 115 -6.89 -3.90 -4.98
CA GLU A 115 -6.96 -5.35 -4.84
C GLU A 115 -6.35 -6.09 -6.03
N ARG A 116 -6.30 -5.48 -7.23
CA ARG A 116 -5.56 -6.04 -8.37
C ARG A 116 -4.04 -6.11 -8.13
N PHE A 117 -3.49 -5.24 -7.28
CA PHE A 117 -2.05 -5.22 -6.98
C PHE A 117 -1.71 -5.93 -5.67
N PHE A 118 -2.63 -5.95 -4.70
CA PHE A 118 -2.38 -6.41 -3.33
C PHE A 118 -3.29 -7.54 -2.87
N GLY A 119 -4.25 -7.99 -3.69
CA GLY A 119 -5.24 -9.01 -3.30
C GLY A 119 -4.61 -10.32 -2.84
N ASP A 120 -3.44 -10.68 -3.38
CA ASP A 120 -2.63 -11.83 -2.97
C ASP A 120 -2.08 -11.72 -1.54
N LEU A 121 -1.89 -10.50 -1.04
CA LEU A 121 -1.46 -10.24 0.34
C LEU A 121 -2.66 -10.08 1.30
N MET A 122 -3.81 -9.65 0.77
CA MET A 122 -5.06 -9.48 1.52
C MET A 122 -5.73 -10.82 1.82
N TRP A 123 -5.80 -11.71 0.84
CA TRP A 123 -6.57 -12.95 0.92
C TRP A 123 -5.75 -14.16 0.50
N ARG A 124 -5.95 -15.28 1.20
CA ARG A 124 -5.28 -16.54 0.88
C ARG A 124 -5.68 -16.95 -0.54
N GLY A 125 -4.69 -17.15 -1.41
CA GLY A 125 -4.93 -17.47 -2.83
C GLY A 125 -5.37 -16.28 -3.69
N GLY A 126 -5.45 -15.07 -3.13
CA GLY A 126 -5.87 -13.86 -3.86
C GLY A 126 -7.38 -13.76 -4.11
N GLU A 127 -8.19 -14.68 -3.56
CA GLU A 127 -9.63 -14.69 -3.76
C GLU A 127 -10.32 -13.61 -2.92
N ALA A 128 -11.08 -12.74 -3.58
CA ALA A 128 -11.71 -11.61 -2.91
C ALA A 128 -12.75 -12.02 -1.88
N GLN A 129 -12.62 -11.49 -0.66
CA GLN A 129 -13.59 -11.68 0.42
C GLN A 129 -14.35 -10.38 0.71
N ALA A 130 -15.55 -10.52 1.28
CA ALA A 130 -16.32 -9.39 1.79
C ALA A 130 -15.71 -8.88 3.11
N TYR A 131 -15.86 -7.59 3.38
CA TYR A 131 -15.52 -7.02 4.69
C TYR A 131 -16.65 -7.27 5.71
N PRO A 132 -16.33 -7.43 7.01
CA PRO A 132 -14.97 -7.58 7.54
C PRO A 132 -14.42 -8.98 7.29
N TRP A 133 -13.10 -9.06 7.10
CA TRP A 133 -12.35 -10.31 7.11
C TRP A 133 -11.18 -10.17 8.09
N PHE A 134 -10.63 -11.29 8.54
CA PHE A 134 -9.47 -11.31 9.42
C PHE A 134 -8.45 -12.35 8.94
N LYS A 135 -7.19 -12.17 9.31
CA LYS A 135 -6.12 -13.17 9.17
C LYS A 135 -5.82 -13.76 10.54
N ASP A 136 -5.85 -15.09 10.62
CA ASP A 136 -5.51 -15.82 11.84
C ASP A 136 -3.99 -16.05 11.89
N LEU A 137 -3.32 -15.48 12.89
CA LEU A 137 -1.89 -15.68 13.15
C LEU A 137 -1.65 -16.65 14.32
N GLY A 138 -2.68 -17.32 14.83
CA GLY A 138 -2.63 -18.18 16.01
C GLY A 138 -3.10 -17.43 17.27
N PRO A 139 -2.20 -16.83 18.08
CA PRO A 139 -2.61 -16.10 19.28
C PRO A 139 -3.27 -14.74 18.99
N VAL A 140 -3.22 -14.26 17.74
CA VAL A 140 -3.76 -12.97 17.31
C VAL A 140 -4.57 -13.14 16.03
N LYS A 141 -5.72 -12.46 15.96
CA LYS A 141 -6.50 -12.27 14.73
C LYS A 141 -6.34 -10.84 14.28
N LEU A 142 -5.83 -10.63 13.07
CA LEU A 142 -5.63 -9.33 12.43
C LEU A 142 -6.80 -8.97 11.54
#